data_AF-A0A937QQ96-F1
#
_entry.id   AF-A0A937QQ96-F1
#
_cell.length_a   1.000
_cell.length_b   1.000
_cell.length_c   1.000
_cell.angle_alpha   90.00
_cell.angle_beta   90.00
_cell.angle_gamma   90.00
#
_symmetry.space_group_name_H-M   'P 1'
#
loop_
_entity.id
_entity.type
_entity.pdbx_description
1 polymer ?
#
loop_
_entity_poly.entity_id
_entity_poly.type
_entity_poly.pdbx_seq_one_letter_code
_entity_poly.pdbx_strand_id
1 'polypeptide(L)'
;MALEIDANFGDRKPELLAYLRSRTTELLADVTRKYGTTQFKKRASALNKTLGRERENLESVLNQTAANDQWSTEELLRSRLMLMHCVNVTMLESRNEVWPYEYMAFSRRIGELWEPFVTTCFDLPVSDNVKLFIPPLFDDVRSRLTTEVRDFIANLNLPDEDKTTLLEYYDQVWQLVTSGEIKLELDLHFLKDGIRHIVDCKSGFGSNEKGNTNRLLLVASIYKNIEPEDYRCMLFVRSAEDENNHYLQTLKNSDLWEVYCGEETYPKVLEFSGFDLGGWIVDNIDWPNDIDCSCFKYLTDQDLVKYLIW
;
A
#
# COMPACT_ATOMS: atom_id res chain seq x y z
N MET A 1 -26.42 0.50 18.27
CA MET A 1 -26.59 1.71 17.42
C MET A 1 -26.72 1.20 15.99
N ALA A 2 -27.79 1.56 15.28
CA ALA A 2 -27.91 1.21 13.86
C ALA A 2 -27.23 2.31 13.05
N LEU A 3 -26.34 1.93 12.14
CA LEU A 3 -25.64 2.85 11.24
C LEU A 3 -26.38 2.84 9.91
N GLU A 4 -26.87 3.99 9.48
CA GLU A 4 -27.51 4.15 8.18
C GLU A 4 -26.45 4.39 7.11
N ILE A 5 -26.48 3.65 6.01
CA ILE A 5 -25.54 3.81 4.89
C ILE A 5 -26.33 4.39 3.72
N ASP A 6 -26.02 5.62 3.34
CA ASP A 6 -26.61 6.41 2.26
C ASP A 6 -25.54 7.29 1.59
N ALA A 7 -25.89 8.09 0.59
CA ALA A 7 -24.92 8.92 -0.15
C ALA A 7 -24.19 9.96 0.73
N ASN A 8 -24.74 10.33 1.88
CA ASN A 8 -24.12 11.25 2.85
C ASN A 8 -23.32 10.49 3.93
N PHE A 9 -23.10 9.18 3.77
CA PHE A 9 -22.31 8.37 4.69
C PHE A 9 -20.91 8.96 4.90
N GLY A 10 -20.30 9.47 3.83
CA GLY A 10 -19.01 10.15 3.87
C GLY A 10 -18.97 11.39 4.77
N ASP A 11 -20.08 12.05 5.03
CA ASP A 11 -20.11 13.29 5.82
C ASP A 11 -20.39 13.06 7.31
N ARG A 12 -20.70 11.81 7.71
CA ARG A 12 -21.13 11.46 9.06
C ARG A 12 -20.01 10.88 9.92
N LYS A 13 -18.80 11.44 9.81
CA LYS A 13 -17.60 11.03 10.57
C LYS A 13 -17.85 10.81 12.07
N PRO A 14 -18.51 11.73 12.81
CA PRO A 14 -18.74 11.54 14.25
C PRO A 14 -19.64 10.35 14.58
N GLU A 15 -20.69 10.11 13.78
CA GLU A 15 -21.59 8.97 13.93
C GLU A 15 -20.85 7.65 13.66
N LEU A 16 -20.05 7.61 12.60
CA LEU A 16 -19.27 6.44 12.21
C LEU A 16 -18.22 6.08 13.25
N LEU A 17 -17.47 7.06 13.76
CA LEU A 17 -16.52 6.86 14.86
C LEU A 17 -17.23 6.34 16.12
N ALA A 18 -18.38 6.91 16.48
CA ALA A 18 -19.15 6.46 17.64
C ALA A 18 -19.63 5.01 17.48
N TYR A 19 -20.14 4.65 16.31
CA TYR A 19 -20.54 3.29 15.97
C TYR A 19 -19.35 2.32 16.08
N LEU A 20 -18.23 2.61 15.41
CA LEU A 20 -17.06 1.74 15.38
C LEU A 20 -16.41 1.60 16.77
N ARG A 21 -16.36 2.66 17.59
CA ARG A 21 -15.86 2.58 18.97
C ARG A 21 -16.76 1.72 19.87
N SER A 22 -18.09 1.83 19.71
CA SER A 22 -19.04 0.96 20.41
C SER A 22 -18.82 -0.50 20.04
N ARG A 23 -18.69 -0.80 18.74
CA ARG A 23 -18.39 -2.15 18.26
C ARG A 23 -17.04 -2.66 18.78
N THR A 24 -16.03 -1.81 18.76
CA THR A 24 -14.68 -2.15 19.25
C THR A 24 -14.69 -2.49 20.74
N THR A 25 -15.48 -1.77 21.56
CA THR A 25 -15.64 -2.05 22.99
C THR A 25 -16.28 -3.42 23.23
N GLU A 26 -17.33 -3.75 22.48
CA GLU A 26 -17.97 -5.08 22.53
C GLU A 26 -16.98 -6.19 22.14
N LEU A 27 -16.24 -6.00 21.06
CA LEU A 27 -15.23 -6.95 20.58
C LEU A 27 -14.09 -7.14 21.59
N LEU A 28 -13.62 -6.05 22.20
CA LEU A 28 -12.57 -6.09 23.20
C LEU A 28 -13.04 -6.86 24.45
N ALA A 29 -14.29 -6.71 24.88
CA ALA A 29 -14.85 -7.48 25.98
C ALA A 29 -14.82 -9.00 25.70
N ASP A 30 -15.09 -9.42 24.47
CA ASP A 30 -15.01 -10.84 24.08
C ASP A 30 -13.56 -11.35 23.95
N VAL A 31 -12.65 -10.52 23.43
CA VAL A 31 -11.22 -10.86 23.33
C VAL A 31 -10.59 -10.98 24.72
N THR A 32 -10.95 -10.10 25.66
CA THR A 32 -10.43 -10.10 27.03
C THR A 32 -10.95 -11.28 27.87
N ARG A 33 -12.14 -11.82 27.55
CA ARG A 33 -12.64 -13.09 28.11
C ARG A 33 -11.86 -14.30 27.61
N LYS A 34 -11.40 -14.28 26.36
CA LYS A 34 -10.71 -15.41 25.71
C LYS A 34 -9.21 -15.50 26.04
N TYR A 35 -8.55 -14.36 26.24
CA TYR A 35 -7.11 -14.28 26.44
C TYR A 35 -6.78 -13.48 27.69
N GLY A 36 -5.78 -13.90 28.48
CA GLY A 36 -5.30 -13.17 29.66
C GLY A 36 -4.55 -11.87 29.31
N THR A 37 -4.34 -11.00 30.29
CA THR A 37 -3.64 -9.70 30.10
C THR A 37 -2.20 -9.85 29.62
N THR A 38 -1.50 -10.88 30.06
CA THR A 38 -0.13 -11.20 29.61
C THR A 38 -0.05 -11.67 28.16
N GLN A 39 -1.19 -12.00 27.53
CA GLN A 39 -1.28 -12.45 26.14
C GLN A 39 -1.62 -11.30 25.18
N PHE A 40 -1.09 -10.10 25.42
CA PHE A 40 -1.36 -8.88 24.66
C PHE A 40 -1.16 -9.04 23.14
N LYS A 41 -0.16 -9.81 22.69
CA LYS A 41 0.03 -10.11 21.25
C LYS A 41 -1.16 -10.87 20.63
N LYS A 42 -1.69 -11.87 21.35
CA LYS A 42 -2.86 -12.65 20.90
C LYS A 42 -4.12 -11.79 20.92
N ARG A 43 -4.28 -10.96 21.94
CA ARG A 43 -5.39 -10.00 22.04
C ARG A 43 -5.38 -9.02 20.86
N ALA A 44 -4.25 -8.37 20.59
CA ALA A 44 -4.10 -7.43 19.48
C ALA A 44 -4.35 -8.09 18.11
N SER A 45 -3.81 -9.30 17.89
CA SER A 45 -4.06 -10.06 16.66
C SER A 45 -5.53 -10.46 16.47
N ALA A 46 -6.19 -10.93 17.53
CA ALA A 46 -7.60 -11.29 17.49
C ALA A 46 -8.51 -10.08 17.25
N LEU A 47 -8.17 -8.95 17.87
CA LEU A 47 -8.88 -7.68 17.70
C LEU A 47 -8.74 -7.16 16.27
N ASN A 48 -7.51 -7.08 15.73
CA ASN A 48 -7.26 -6.67 14.34
C ASN A 48 -8.01 -7.55 13.34
N LYS A 49 -8.01 -8.88 13.55
CA LYS A 49 -8.73 -9.81 12.69
C LYS A 49 -10.24 -9.58 12.72
N THR A 50 -10.80 -9.25 13.88
CA THR A 50 -12.25 -9.09 14.02
C THR A 50 -12.69 -7.73 13.50
N LEU A 51 -11.95 -6.65 13.79
CA LEU A 51 -12.17 -5.33 13.20
C LEU A 51 -12.01 -5.33 11.68
N GLY A 52 -11.04 -6.09 11.14
CA GLY A 52 -10.89 -6.27 9.70
C GLY A 52 -12.13 -6.88 9.04
N ARG A 53 -12.77 -7.86 9.71
CA ARG A 53 -14.03 -8.43 9.23
C ARG A 53 -15.21 -7.47 9.33
N GLU A 54 -15.29 -6.68 10.41
CA GLU A 54 -16.33 -5.65 10.52
C GLU A 54 -16.17 -4.60 9.42
N ARG A 55 -14.93 -4.20 9.09
CA ARG A 55 -14.64 -3.35 7.93
C ARG A 55 -15.11 -3.98 6.64
N GLU A 56 -14.71 -5.21 6.33
CA GLU A 56 -15.13 -5.94 5.12
C GLU A 56 -16.65 -6.04 5.00
N ASN A 57 -17.35 -6.27 6.11
CA ASN A 57 -18.82 -6.28 6.15
C ASN A 57 -19.41 -4.91 5.81
N LEU A 58 -18.90 -3.83 6.41
CA LEU A 58 -19.36 -2.47 6.13
C LEU A 58 -19.06 -2.05 4.69
N GLU A 59 -17.89 -2.39 4.16
CA GLU A 59 -17.51 -2.17 2.76
C GLU A 59 -18.45 -2.91 1.80
N SER A 60 -18.82 -4.16 2.12
CA SER A 60 -19.77 -4.95 1.34
C SER A 60 -21.16 -4.29 1.30
N VAL A 61 -21.68 -3.84 2.46
CA VAL A 61 -22.96 -3.14 2.53
C VAL A 61 -22.89 -1.80 1.78
N LEU A 62 -21.80 -1.05 1.95
CA LEU A 62 -21.57 0.21 1.24
C LEU A 62 -21.62 0.01 -0.29
N ASN A 63 -20.95 -1.02 -0.80
CA ASN A 63 -20.93 -1.32 -2.23
C ASN A 63 -22.31 -1.74 -2.74
N GLN A 64 -23.04 -2.53 -1.95
CA GLN A 64 -24.39 -2.97 -2.32
C GLN A 64 -25.36 -1.79 -2.36
N THR A 65 -25.33 -0.92 -1.35
CA THR A 65 -26.15 0.29 -1.31
C THR A 65 -25.82 1.22 -2.47
N ALA A 66 -24.53 1.52 -2.69
CA ALA A 66 -24.10 2.39 -3.78
C ALA A 66 -24.52 1.86 -5.15
N ALA A 67 -24.48 0.53 -5.36
CA ALA A 67 -24.95 -0.09 -6.60
C ALA A 67 -26.48 0.00 -6.76
N ASN A 68 -27.24 -0.21 -5.69
CA ASN A 68 -28.70 -0.14 -5.71
C ASN A 68 -29.20 1.29 -5.97
N ASP A 69 -28.53 2.27 -5.36
CA ASP A 69 -28.89 3.68 -5.42
C ASP A 69 -28.17 4.43 -6.55
N GLN A 70 -27.37 3.73 -7.35
CA GLN A 70 -26.66 4.24 -8.53
C GLN A 70 -25.73 5.42 -8.23
N TRP A 71 -24.95 5.34 -7.15
CA TRP A 71 -23.97 6.37 -6.83
C TRP A 71 -22.90 6.46 -7.92
N SER A 72 -22.38 7.67 -8.11
CA SER A 72 -21.17 7.90 -8.88
C SER A 72 -19.96 7.25 -8.21
N THR A 73 -18.91 6.99 -9.01
CA THR A 73 -17.63 6.48 -8.49
C THR A 73 -17.05 7.40 -7.42
N GLU A 74 -17.19 8.72 -7.59
CA GLU A 74 -16.67 9.69 -6.62
C GLU A 74 -17.43 9.64 -5.28
N GLU A 75 -18.77 9.53 -5.29
CA GLU A 75 -19.57 9.38 -4.07
C GLU A 75 -19.21 8.09 -3.29
N LEU A 76 -19.04 6.98 -4.02
CA LEU A 76 -18.58 5.72 -3.43
C LEU A 76 -17.15 5.83 -2.88
N LEU A 77 -16.23 6.47 -3.62
CA LEU A 77 -14.84 6.66 -3.19
C LEU A 77 -14.77 7.50 -1.91
N ARG A 78 -15.45 8.65 -1.85
CA ARG A 78 -15.49 9.52 -0.66
C ARG A 78 -16.03 8.77 0.56
N SER A 79 -17.10 8.01 0.37
CA SER A 79 -17.69 7.19 1.44
C SER A 79 -16.75 6.08 1.91
N ARG A 80 -16.03 5.44 0.98
CA ARG A 80 -15.04 4.39 1.30
C ARG A 80 -13.84 4.97 2.06
N LEU A 81 -13.31 6.12 1.62
CA LEU A 81 -12.20 6.79 2.31
C LEU A 81 -12.60 7.20 3.73
N MET A 82 -13.83 7.69 3.95
CA MET A 82 -14.31 8.01 5.29
C MET A 82 -14.43 6.76 6.17
N LEU A 83 -14.94 5.66 5.63
CA LEU A 83 -14.97 4.37 6.33
C LEU A 83 -13.58 3.91 6.73
N MET A 84 -12.64 3.95 5.78
CA MET A 84 -11.25 3.56 6.02
C MET A 84 -10.61 4.44 7.10
N HIS A 85 -10.83 5.76 7.08
CA HIS A 85 -10.32 6.67 8.10
C HIS A 85 -10.83 6.29 9.50
N CYS A 86 -12.15 6.15 9.65
CA CYS A 86 -12.75 5.86 10.95
C CYS A 86 -12.35 4.48 11.48
N VAL A 87 -12.22 3.48 10.60
CA VAL A 87 -11.68 2.17 10.96
C VAL A 87 -10.21 2.28 11.37
N ASN A 88 -9.41 3.06 10.65
CA ASN A 88 -8.00 3.27 10.98
C ASN A 88 -7.84 3.89 12.37
N VAL A 89 -8.60 4.94 12.68
CA VAL A 89 -8.64 5.57 14.01
C VAL A 89 -8.94 4.54 15.08
N THR A 90 -10.05 3.80 14.96
CA THR A 90 -10.46 2.82 15.98
C THR A 90 -9.49 1.64 16.12
N MET A 91 -8.84 1.24 15.03
CA MET A 91 -7.76 0.23 15.08
C MET A 91 -6.52 0.75 15.81
N LEU A 92 -6.13 2.02 15.62
CA LEU A 92 -5.00 2.62 16.33
C LEU A 92 -5.29 2.71 17.82
N GLU A 93 -6.46 3.24 18.21
CA GLU A 93 -6.89 3.36 19.61
C GLU A 93 -6.86 2.02 20.33
N SER A 94 -7.59 1.06 19.78
CA SER A 94 -7.81 -0.22 20.43
C SER A 94 -6.59 -1.13 20.44
N ARG A 95 -5.73 -1.05 19.40
CA ARG A 95 -4.40 -1.66 19.45
C ARG A 95 -3.60 -1.04 20.58
N ASN A 96 -3.50 0.29 20.64
CA ASN A 96 -2.70 0.98 21.65
C ASN A 96 -3.14 0.66 23.09
N GLU A 97 -4.44 0.52 23.33
CA GLU A 97 -5.00 0.11 24.62
C GLU A 97 -4.50 -1.28 25.05
N VAL A 98 -4.49 -2.25 24.13
CA VAL A 98 -4.11 -3.65 24.43
C VAL A 98 -2.60 -3.84 24.44
N TRP A 99 -1.91 -3.19 23.53
CA TRP A 99 -0.48 -3.26 23.33
C TRP A 99 -0.01 -1.87 22.91
N PRO A 100 0.62 -1.08 23.80
CA PRO A 100 1.03 0.28 23.46
C PRO A 100 2.06 0.34 22.33
N TYR A 101 2.02 1.41 21.53
CA TYR A 101 2.91 1.58 20.38
C TYR A 101 4.31 2.03 20.79
N GLU A 102 5.31 1.33 20.26
CA GLU A 102 6.67 1.86 20.16
C GLU A 102 6.91 2.42 18.75
N TYR A 103 7.97 3.20 18.57
CA TYR A 103 8.20 3.98 17.37
C TYR A 103 8.21 3.17 16.06
N MET A 104 8.84 1.99 16.02
CA MET A 104 8.93 1.15 14.82
C MET A 104 7.55 0.59 14.46
N ALA A 105 6.82 0.06 15.44
CA ALA A 105 5.49 -0.48 15.26
C ALA A 105 4.51 0.60 14.82
N PHE A 106 4.60 1.81 15.38
CA PHE A 106 3.73 2.91 14.99
C PHE A 106 4.04 3.41 13.58
N SER A 107 5.31 3.70 13.29
CA SER A 107 5.75 4.17 11.96
C SER A 107 5.37 3.20 10.84
N ARG A 108 5.61 1.89 11.06
CA ARG A 108 5.17 0.84 10.14
C ARG A 108 3.66 0.84 9.99
N ARG A 109 2.93 0.91 11.11
CA ARG A 109 1.47 0.88 11.09
C ARG A 109 0.90 2.05 10.30
N ILE A 110 1.41 3.26 10.45
CA ILE A 110 0.93 4.40 9.67
C ILE A 110 1.18 4.18 8.17
N GLY A 111 2.31 3.57 7.80
CA GLY A 111 2.55 3.17 6.42
C GLY A 111 1.50 2.20 5.88
N GLU A 112 1.23 1.13 6.62
CA GLU A 112 0.21 0.11 6.27
C GLU A 112 -1.20 0.70 6.16
N LEU A 113 -1.47 1.83 6.81
CA LEU A 113 -2.77 2.51 6.79
C LEU A 113 -2.88 3.54 5.66
N TRP A 114 -1.78 4.20 5.32
CA TRP A 114 -1.73 5.23 4.29
C TRP A 114 -1.69 4.66 2.87
N GLU A 115 -0.96 3.57 2.63
CA GLU A 115 -0.86 2.97 1.30
C GLU A 115 -2.24 2.58 0.73
N PRO A 116 -3.13 1.89 1.47
CA PRO A 116 -4.48 1.60 0.99
C PRO A 116 -5.30 2.85 0.67
N PHE A 117 -5.07 3.96 1.36
CA PHE A 117 -5.74 5.24 1.09
C PHE A 117 -5.42 5.74 -0.32
N VAL A 118 -4.15 5.64 -0.69
CA VAL A 118 -3.67 5.99 -2.03
C VAL A 118 -4.21 5.02 -3.07
N THR A 119 -4.04 3.71 -2.86
CA THR A 119 -4.42 2.69 -3.87
C THR A 119 -5.93 2.63 -4.09
N THR A 120 -6.75 2.93 -3.08
CA THR A 120 -8.22 2.97 -3.22
C THR A 120 -8.68 3.98 -4.28
N CYS A 121 -7.93 5.07 -4.49
CA CYS A 121 -8.21 6.03 -5.56
C CYS A 121 -8.06 5.40 -6.96
N PHE A 122 -7.27 4.33 -7.09
CA PHE A 122 -7.07 3.59 -8.35
C PHE A 122 -7.98 2.37 -8.45
N ASP A 123 -8.47 1.84 -7.33
CA ASP A 123 -9.54 0.84 -7.30
C ASP A 123 -10.90 1.43 -7.70
N LEU A 124 -11.11 2.72 -7.40
CA LEU A 124 -12.29 3.51 -7.76
C LEU A 124 -11.89 4.80 -8.48
N PRO A 125 -11.29 4.72 -9.68
CA PRO A 125 -10.80 5.91 -10.37
C PRO A 125 -11.97 6.76 -10.83
N VAL A 126 -11.91 8.07 -10.53
CA VAL A 126 -12.87 9.06 -11.07
C VAL A 126 -12.54 9.36 -12.54
N SER A 127 -11.29 9.20 -12.93
CA SER A 127 -10.83 9.30 -14.33
C SER A 127 -11.18 8.04 -15.13
N ASP A 128 -11.88 8.20 -16.26
CA ASP A 128 -12.36 7.11 -17.13
C ASP A 128 -11.26 6.26 -17.81
N ASN A 129 -10.05 6.80 -17.94
CA ASN A 129 -8.94 6.18 -18.68
C ASN A 129 -7.96 5.38 -17.81
N VAL A 130 -8.27 5.14 -16.54
CA VAL A 130 -7.42 4.33 -15.65
C VAL A 130 -7.96 2.91 -15.55
N LYS A 131 -7.10 1.93 -15.79
CA LYS A 131 -7.45 0.51 -15.65
C LYS A 131 -6.35 -0.24 -14.92
N LEU A 132 -6.69 -0.89 -13.83
CA LEU A 132 -5.78 -1.84 -13.18
C LEU A 132 -5.48 -2.99 -14.15
N PHE A 133 -4.23 -3.49 -14.12
CA PHE A 133 -3.83 -4.66 -14.88
C PHE A 133 -3.08 -5.64 -13.99
N ILE A 134 -3.07 -6.91 -14.40
CA ILE A 134 -2.31 -7.95 -13.71
C ILE A 134 -0.88 -7.95 -14.27
N PRO A 135 0.15 -7.70 -13.45
CA PRO A 135 1.54 -7.74 -13.89
C PRO A 135 1.99 -9.18 -14.20
N PRO A 136 3.09 -9.34 -14.96
CA PRO A 136 3.70 -10.64 -15.16
C PRO A 136 4.25 -11.19 -13.83
N LEU A 137 4.24 -12.51 -13.67
CA LEU A 137 4.98 -13.14 -12.58
C LEU A 137 6.47 -13.15 -12.89
N PHE A 138 7.31 -13.01 -11.88
CA PHE A 138 8.77 -13.09 -12.08
C PHE A 138 9.20 -14.42 -12.71
N ASP A 139 8.53 -15.52 -12.36
CA ASP A 139 8.78 -16.83 -12.96
C ASP A 139 8.46 -16.88 -14.46
N ASP A 140 7.45 -16.13 -14.91
CA ASP A 140 7.09 -16.01 -16.33
C ASP A 140 8.17 -15.23 -17.09
N VAL A 141 8.59 -14.09 -16.53
CA VAL A 141 9.68 -13.27 -17.07
C VAL A 141 10.97 -14.10 -17.19
N ARG A 142 11.33 -14.84 -16.14
CA ARG A 142 12.50 -15.73 -16.13
C ARG A 142 12.39 -16.79 -17.22
N SER A 143 11.23 -17.44 -17.33
CA SER A 143 11.02 -18.52 -18.30
C SER A 143 11.11 -18.01 -19.73
N ARG A 144 10.51 -16.85 -20.01
CA ARG A 144 10.60 -16.16 -21.30
C ARG A 144 12.04 -15.82 -21.67
N LEU A 145 12.77 -15.13 -20.79
CA LEU A 145 14.19 -14.79 -21.02
C LEU A 145 15.06 -16.04 -21.20
N THR A 146 14.81 -17.09 -20.43
CA THR A 146 15.52 -18.37 -20.53
C THR A 146 15.33 -18.98 -21.90
N THR A 147 14.09 -19.03 -22.40
CA THR A 147 13.78 -19.53 -23.74
C THR A 147 14.42 -18.66 -24.82
N GLU A 148 14.28 -17.33 -24.75
CA GLU A 148 14.85 -16.40 -25.73
C GLU A 148 16.37 -16.55 -25.87
N VAL A 149 17.10 -16.64 -24.76
CA VAL A 149 18.57 -16.82 -24.79
C VAL A 149 18.95 -18.20 -25.30
N ARG A 150 18.24 -19.25 -24.90
CA ARG A 150 18.50 -20.62 -25.38
C ARG A 150 18.26 -20.74 -26.88
N ASP A 151 17.17 -20.17 -27.38
CA ASP A 151 16.86 -20.12 -28.81
C ASP A 151 17.91 -19.30 -29.59
N PHE A 152 18.38 -18.19 -29.01
CA PHE A 152 19.47 -17.42 -29.60
C PHE A 152 20.77 -18.25 -29.73
N ILE A 153 21.19 -18.92 -28.65
CA ILE A 153 22.40 -19.77 -28.65
C ILE A 153 22.26 -20.94 -29.63
N ALA A 154 21.08 -21.57 -29.70
CA ALA A 154 20.82 -22.67 -30.63
C ALA A 154 21.03 -22.27 -32.09
N ASN A 155 20.68 -21.02 -32.44
CA ASN A 155 20.80 -20.47 -33.79
C ASN A 155 22.19 -19.91 -34.13
N LEU A 156 23.13 -19.85 -33.18
CA LEU A 156 24.50 -19.43 -33.46
C LEU A 156 25.21 -20.45 -34.34
N ASN A 157 26.04 -19.95 -35.27
CA ASN A 157 26.91 -20.80 -36.08
C ASN A 157 28.19 -21.17 -35.30
N LEU A 158 28.00 -22.01 -34.27
CA LEU A 158 29.05 -22.51 -33.37
C LEU A 158 28.98 -24.05 -33.30
N PRO A 159 30.11 -24.72 -32.99
CA PRO A 159 30.11 -26.13 -32.62
C PRO A 159 29.16 -26.43 -31.45
N ASP A 160 28.54 -27.61 -31.44
CA ASP A 160 27.57 -28.00 -30.39
C ASP A 160 28.20 -28.07 -28.98
N GLU A 161 29.49 -28.38 -28.89
CA GLU A 161 30.25 -28.38 -27.63
C GLU A 161 30.35 -26.97 -27.02
N ASP A 162 30.61 -25.95 -27.85
CA ASP A 162 30.66 -24.55 -27.42
C ASP A 162 29.27 -24.06 -27.00
N LYS A 163 28.21 -24.44 -27.73
CA LYS A 163 26.82 -24.12 -27.36
C LYS A 163 26.44 -24.72 -26.01
N THR A 164 26.81 -25.97 -25.77
CA THR A 164 26.55 -26.65 -24.50
C THR A 164 27.26 -25.92 -23.35
N THR A 165 28.53 -25.56 -23.55
CA THR A 165 29.31 -24.81 -22.56
C THR A 165 28.70 -23.43 -22.27
N LEU A 166 28.21 -22.71 -23.28
CA LEU A 166 27.52 -21.42 -23.11
C LEU A 166 26.23 -21.56 -22.28
N LEU A 167 25.45 -22.61 -22.53
CA LEU A 167 24.23 -22.91 -21.77
C LEU A 167 24.54 -23.23 -20.31
N GLU A 168 25.61 -23.98 -20.04
CA GLU A 168 26.05 -24.27 -18.67
C GLU A 168 26.45 -23.00 -17.91
N TYR A 169 27.21 -22.09 -18.54
CA TYR A 169 27.55 -20.80 -17.92
C TYR A 169 26.32 -19.93 -17.66
N TYR A 170 25.37 -19.92 -18.60
CA TYR A 170 24.11 -19.20 -18.44
C TYR A 170 23.30 -19.72 -17.26
N ASP A 171 23.15 -21.05 -17.14
CA ASP A 171 22.43 -21.68 -16.04
C ASP A 171 23.13 -21.41 -14.70
N GLN A 172 24.48 -21.38 -14.66
CA GLN A 172 25.24 -20.97 -13.46
C GLN A 172 24.95 -19.53 -13.05
N VAL A 173 24.87 -18.59 -14.00
CA VAL A 173 24.51 -17.19 -13.71
C VAL A 173 23.10 -17.10 -13.12
N TRP A 174 22.13 -17.84 -13.67
CA TRP A 174 20.76 -17.83 -13.14
C TRP A 174 20.65 -18.41 -11.74
N GLN A 175 21.42 -19.44 -11.40
CA GLN A 175 21.44 -19.98 -10.04
C GLN A 175 21.82 -18.91 -9.00
N LEU A 176 22.70 -17.95 -9.35
CA LEU A 176 23.07 -16.84 -8.48
C LEU A 176 21.93 -15.83 -8.32
N VAL A 177 21.22 -15.53 -9.41
CA VAL A 177 20.10 -14.56 -9.44
C VAL A 177 18.87 -15.08 -8.68
N THR A 178 18.61 -16.39 -8.72
CA THR A 178 17.44 -17.02 -8.05
C THR A 178 17.51 -17.09 -6.53
N SER A 179 18.55 -16.53 -5.89
CA SER A 179 18.71 -16.54 -4.43
C SER A 179 17.77 -15.57 -3.68
N GLY A 180 16.98 -14.76 -4.40
CA GLY A 180 15.97 -13.86 -3.83
C GLY A 180 14.55 -14.14 -4.36
N GLU A 181 13.55 -14.09 -3.48
CA GLU A 181 12.13 -14.10 -3.87
C GLU A 181 11.72 -12.73 -4.41
N ILE A 182 11.76 -12.55 -5.73
CA ILE A 182 11.28 -11.34 -6.40
C ILE A 182 9.79 -11.51 -6.70
N LYS A 183 8.99 -10.54 -6.25
CA LYS A 183 7.55 -10.48 -6.51
C LYS A 183 7.25 -9.16 -7.21
N LEU A 184 6.82 -9.25 -8.46
CA LEU A 184 6.51 -8.10 -9.31
C LEU A 184 5.07 -7.62 -9.10
N GLU A 185 4.24 -8.46 -8.46
CA GLU A 185 2.81 -8.29 -8.24
C GLU A 185 2.43 -7.56 -6.95
N LEU A 186 3.41 -7.08 -6.18
CA LEU A 186 3.16 -6.42 -4.89
C LEU A 186 2.82 -4.93 -5.01
N ASP A 187 3.24 -4.30 -6.10
CA ASP A 187 3.08 -2.86 -6.32
C ASP A 187 1.67 -2.56 -6.87
N LEU A 188 1.34 -1.28 -7.07
CA LEU A 188 0.14 -0.87 -7.78
C LEU A 188 0.42 -0.82 -9.30
N HIS A 189 -0.43 -1.46 -10.09
CA HIS A 189 -0.28 -1.58 -11.55
C HIS A 189 -1.50 -1.03 -12.26
N PHE A 190 -1.32 0.02 -13.06
CA PHE A 190 -2.41 0.60 -13.85
C PHE A 190 -1.96 1.06 -15.24
N LEU A 191 -2.88 0.99 -16.18
CA LEU A 191 -2.73 1.54 -17.53
C LEU A 191 -3.43 2.89 -17.56
N LYS A 192 -2.74 3.91 -18.08
CA LYS A 192 -3.34 5.20 -18.41
C LYS A 192 -2.85 5.66 -19.77
N ASP A 193 -3.79 6.00 -20.65
CA ASP A 193 -3.51 6.51 -22.00
C ASP A 193 -2.51 5.65 -22.81
N GLY A 194 -2.55 4.33 -22.61
CA GLY A 194 -1.69 3.35 -23.28
C GLY A 194 -0.33 3.10 -22.64
N ILE A 195 0.01 3.81 -21.55
CA ILE A 195 1.26 3.65 -20.80
C ILE A 195 1.00 2.82 -19.55
N ARG A 196 1.85 1.82 -19.28
CA ARG A 196 1.77 1.01 -18.06
C ARG A 196 2.54 1.71 -16.94
N HIS A 197 1.90 1.88 -15.81
CA HIS A 197 2.45 2.50 -14.62
C HIS A 197 2.59 1.48 -13.50
N ILE A 198 3.75 1.50 -12.85
CA ILE A 198 4.04 0.71 -11.65
C ILE A 198 4.30 1.69 -10.51
N VAL A 199 3.60 1.54 -9.40
CA VAL A 199 3.74 2.42 -8.25
C VAL A 199 3.99 1.62 -6.98
N ASP A 200 5.18 1.75 -6.40
CA ASP A 200 5.45 1.26 -5.04
C ASP A 200 5.23 2.41 -4.05
N CYS A 201 4.37 2.16 -3.07
CA CYS A 201 4.01 3.12 -2.03
C CYS A 201 4.90 2.93 -0.80
N LYS A 202 5.52 4.01 -0.32
CA LYS A 202 6.35 4.01 0.90
C LYS A 202 5.85 5.02 1.91
N SER A 203 5.80 4.61 3.19
CA SER A 203 5.56 5.56 4.29
C SER A 203 6.68 6.58 4.45
N GLY A 204 7.90 6.21 4.07
CA GLY A 204 9.11 7.01 4.22
C GLY A 204 10.35 6.13 4.16
N PHE A 205 11.53 6.75 4.14
CA PHE A 205 12.81 6.05 4.12
C PHE A 205 13.54 6.20 5.45
N GLY A 206 13.81 5.07 6.11
CA GLY A 206 14.57 5.01 7.37
C GLY A 206 16.00 4.53 7.19
N SER A 207 16.75 4.44 8.29
CA SER A 207 18.15 3.99 8.32
C SER A 207 18.35 2.51 7.95
N ASN A 208 17.27 1.71 7.89
CA ASN A 208 17.30 0.26 7.65
C ASN A 208 16.69 -0.17 6.31
N GLU A 209 16.86 0.62 5.24
CA GLU A 209 16.23 0.39 3.93
C GLU A 209 17.11 -0.30 2.88
N LYS A 210 18.34 -0.73 3.22
CA LYS A 210 19.29 -1.26 2.23
C LYS A 210 18.73 -2.43 1.40
N GLY A 211 18.15 -3.44 2.05
CA GLY A 211 17.60 -4.61 1.36
C GLY A 211 16.42 -4.26 0.46
N ASN A 212 15.54 -3.37 0.94
CA ASN A 212 14.38 -2.90 0.18
C ASN A 212 14.80 -2.03 -1.02
N THR A 213 15.84 -1.19 -0.86
CA THR A 213 16.40 -0.36 -1.94
C THR A 213 16.91 -1.23 -3.09
N ASN A 214 17.69 -2.28 -2.78
CA ASN A 214 18.19 -3.20 -3.81
C ASN A 214 17.04 -3.94 -4.51
N ARG A 215 16.00 -4.35 -3.77
CA ARG A 215 14.80 -4.96 -4.35
C ARG A 215 14.11 -4.00 -5.32
N LEU A 216 13.90 -2.75 -4.92
CA LEU A 216 13.25 -1.73 -5.75
C LEU A 216 14.03 -1.46 -7.05
N LEU A 217 15.36 -1.34 -6.98
CA LEU A 217 16.20 -1.18 -8.17
C LEU A 217 16.06 -2.38 -9.12
N LEU A 218 16.04 -3.60 -8.58
CA LEU A 218 15.88 -4.80 -9.39
C LEU A 218 14.51 -4.89 -10.05
N VAL A 219 13.44 -4.62 -9.30
CA VAL A 219 12.06 -4.62 -9.83
C VAL A 219 11.91 -3.62 -10.97
N ALA A 220 12.34 -2.37 -10.79
CA ALA A 220 12.23 -1.38 -11.87
C ALA A 220 13.16 -1.68 -13.06
N SER A 221 14.33 -2.28 -12.83
CA SER A 221 15.20 -2.71 -13.92
C SER A 221 14.54 -3.80 -14.78
N ILE A 222 13.79 -4.72 -14.17
CA ILE A 222 13.01 -5.72 -14.90
C ILE A 222 11.96 -5.04 -15.78
N TYR A 223 11.16 -4.15 -15.21
CA TYR A 223 10.13 -3.45 -15.97
C TYR A 223 10.68 -2.57 -17.10
N LYS A 224 11.78 -1.85 -16.86
CA LYS A 224 12.34 -0.92 -17.86
C LYS A 224 13.21 -1.56 -18.92
N ASN A 225 13.94 -2.65 -18.59
CA ASN A 225 14.98 -3.18 -19.46
C ASN A 225 14.72 -4.61 -19.95
N ILE A 226 13.81 -5.36 -19.32
CA ILE A 226 13.55 -6.78 -19.63
C ILE A 226 12.16 -6.97 -20.21
N GLU A 227 11.15 -6.31 -19.65
CA GLU A 227 9.80 -6.38 -20.19
C GLU A 227 9.70 -5.64 -21.52
N PRO A 228 8.91 -6.17 -22.48
CA PRO A 228 8.87 -5.63 -23.83
C PRO A 228 8.00 -4.38 -23.96
N GLU A 229 7.05 -4.16 -23.05
CA GLU A 229 6.22 -2.96 -23.07
C GLU A 229 6.90 -1.76 -22.39
N ASP A 230 6.38 -0.56 -22.65
CA ASP A 230 6.86 0.65 -22.01
C ASP A 230 6.24 0.82 -20.61
N TYR A 231 7.09 0.74 -19.59
CA TYR A 231 6.71 0.85 -18.18
C TYR A 231 7.27 2.12 -17.55
N ARG A 232 6.39 2.87 -16.89
CA ARG A 232 6.75 4.02 -16.05
C ARG A 232 6.69 3.63 -14.57
N CYS A 233 7.85 3.49 -13.95
CA CYS A 233 7.97 3.15 -12.53
C CYS A 233 8.00 4.42 -11.67
N MET A 234 7.13 4.51 -10.68
CA MET A 234 6.98 5.65 -9.78
C MET A 234 7.03 5.21 -8.31
N LEU A 235 7.59 6.05 -7.45
CA LEU A 235 7.57 5.87 -5.99
C LEU A 235 6.73 6.98 -5.38
N PHE A 236 5.67 6.59 -4.68
CA PHE A 236 4.85 7.51 -3.90
C PHE A 236 5.26 7.39 -2.45
N VAL A 237 5.80 8.48 -1.90
CA VAL A 237 6.35 8.50 -0.54
C VAL A 237 5.52 9.46 0.31
N ARG A 238 4.98 8.96 1.43
CA ARG A 238 4.16 9.76 2.35
C ARG A 238 4.97 10.84 3.06
N SER A 239 6.14 10.50 3.58
CA SER A 239 6.97 11.48 4.29
C SER A 239 7.56 12.49 3.32
N ALA A 240 7.80 13.72 3.80
CA ALA A 240 8.65 14.67 3.11
C ALA A 240 10.03 14.07 2.79
N GLU A 241 10.66 14.57 1.74
CA GLU A 241 12.00 14.14 1.35
C GLU A 241 13.02 14.51 2.43
N ASP A 242 13.82 13.53 2.85
CA ASP A 242 15.07 13.77 3.57
C ASP A 242 16.21 13.68 2.55
N GLU A 243 16.72 14.84 2.12
CA GLU A 243 17.79 14.94 1.12
C GLU A 243 19.06 14.19 1.56
N ASN A 244 19.27 13.98 2.86
CA ASN A 244 20.42 13.25 3.39
C ASN A 244 20.21 11.72 3.37
N ASN A 245 19.04 11.24 2.96
CA ASN A 245 18.75 9.82 2.90
C ASN A 245 19.38 9.19 1.65
N HIS A 246 20.53 8.56 1.82
CA HIS A 246 21.27 7.91 0.74
C HIS A 246 20.44 6.86 -0.03
N TYR A 247 19.51 6.15 0.63
CA TYR A 247 18.70 5.12 -0.03
C TYR A 247 17.73 5.73 -1.04
N LEU A 248 17.02 6.78 -0.63
CA LEU A 248 16.13 7.52 -1.51
C LEU A 248 16.89 8.18 -2.66
N GLN A 249 18.02 8.82 -2.36
CA GLN A 249 18.87 9.44 -3.38
C GLN A 249 19.41 8.40 -4.38
N THR A 250 19.72 7.18 -3.93
CA THR A 250 20.12 6.09 -4.84
C THR A 250 19.00 5.73 -5.82
N LEU A 251 17.74 5.67 -5.35
CA LEU A 251 16.60 5.37 -6.21
C LEU A 251 16.33 6.51 -7.20
N LYS A 252 16.36 7.77 -6.74
CA LYS A 252 16.19 8.96 -7.60
C LYS A 252 17.25 9.04 -8.68
N ASN A 253 18.52 8.84 -8.32
CA ASN A 253 19.66 8.96 -9.23
C ASN A 253 19.86 7.72 -10.13
N SER A 254 19.03 6.68 -10.00
CA SER A 254 19.12 5.48 -10.84
C SER A 254 18.47 5.63 -12.21
N ASP A 255 17.70 6.71 -12.42
CA ASP A 255 16.80 6.90 -13.57
C ASP A 255 15.73 5.80 -13.75
N LEU A 256 15.64 4.84 -12.82
CA LEU A 256 14.66 3.76 -12.85
C LEU A 256 13.31 4.16 -12.25
N TRP A 257 13.32 5.01 -11.22
CA TRP A 257 12.11 5.43 -10.50
C TRP A 257 11.90 6.94 -10.58
N GLU A 258 10.68 7.35 -10.86
CA GLU A 258 10.24 8.72 -10.62
C GLU A 258 9.69 8.83 -9.20
N VAL A 259 10.31 9.68 -8.38
CA VAL A 259 10.02 9.72 -6.95
C VAL A 259 9.26 10.99 -6.60
N TYR A 260 8.16 10.83 -5.87
CA TYR A 260 7.32 11.91 -5.37
C TYR A 260 7.19 11.76 -3.86
N CYS A 261 7.48 12.81 -3.10
CA CYS A 261 7.52 12.78 -1.64
C CYS A 261 6.56 13.79 -1.01
N GLY A 262 5.91 13.41 0.09
CA GLY A 262 5.02 14.29 0.85
C GLY A 262 3.95 14.93 -0.03
N GLU A 263 3.93 16.27 -0.02
CA GLU A 263 2.97 17.08 -0.77
C GLU A 263 3.03 16.86 -2.30
N GLU A 264 4.13 16.34 -2.85
CA GLU A 264 4.25 16.05 -4.29
C GLU A 264 3.50 14.77 -4.69
N THR A 265 3.23 13.87 -3.74
CA THR A 265 2.55 12.60 -4.01
C THR A 265 1.08 12.82 -4.39
N TYR A 266 0.36 13.67 -3.65
CA TYR A 266 -1.08 13.84 -3.85
C TYR A 266 -1.48 14.47 -5.20
N PRO A 267 -0.75 15.46 -5.74
CA PRO A 267 -0.94 15.92 -7.11
C PRO A 267 -0.83 14.80 -8.15
N LYS A 268 0.06 13.81 -7.93
CA LYS A 268 0.15 12.63 -8.81
C LYS A 268 -1.02 11.69 -8.65
N VAL A 269 -1.52 11.49 -7.43
CA VAL A 269 -2.76 10.74 -7.21
C VAL A 269 -3.92 11.40 -7.97
N LEU A 270 -4.07 12.72 -7.87
CA LEU A 270 -5.08 13.47 -8.63
C LEU A 270 -4.87 13.36 -10.14
N GLU A 271 -3.64 13.57 -10.62
CA GLU A 271 -3.29 13.47 -12.04
C GLU A 271 -3.71 12.12 -12.62
N PHE A 272 -3.44 11.02 -11.91
CA PHE A 272 -3.72 9.69 -12.42
C PHE A 272 -5.16 9.26 -12.15
N SER A 273 -5.62 9.25 -10.90
CA SER A 273 -6.93 8.73 -10.49
C SER A 273 -8.10 9.66 -10.81
N GLY A 274 -7.85 10.96 -10.99
CA GLY A 274 -8.89 11.99 -11.13
C GLY A 274 -9.49 12.45 -9.80
N PHE A 275 -9.01 11.96 -8.65
CA PHE A 275 -9.52 12.34 -7.32
C PHE A 275 -8.50 13.13 -6.51
N ASP A 276 -8.92 14.26 -5.92
CA ASP A 276 -8.08 15.08 -5.06
C ASP A 276 -8.00 14.50 -3.64
N LEU A 277 -7.18 13.46 -3.49
CA LEU A 277 -6.95 12.82 -2.20
C LEU A 277 -6.33 13.79 -1.17
N GLY A 278 -5.44 14.68 -1.60
CA GLY A 278 -4.79 15.64 -0.72
C GLY A 278 -5.79 16.62 -0.12
N GLY A 279 -6.63 17.24 -0.95
CA GLY A 279 -7.73 18.09 -0.50
C GLY A 279 -8.71 17.34 0.39
N TRP A 280 -9.08 16.12 0.01
CA TRP A 280 -9.97 15.29 0.83
C TRP A 280 -9.39 15.02 2.23
N ILE A 281 -8.09 14.71 2.35
CA ILE A 281 -7.42 14.50 3.64
C ILE A 281 -7.49 15.76 4.50
N VAL A 282 -7.15 16.93 3.92
CA VAL A 282 -7.19 18.22 4.63
C VAL A 282 -8.58 18.54 5.18
N ASP A 283 -9.62 18.26 4.40
CA ASP A 283 -10.99 18.58 4.78
C ASP A 283 -11.59 17.59 5.79
N ASN A 284 -11.11 16.34 5.83
CA ASN A 284 -11.78 15.25 6.53
C ASN A 284 -10.99 14.64 7.68
N ILE A 285 -9.66 14.78 7.72
CA ILE A 285 -8.80 14.15 8.73
C ILE A 285 -8.30 15.20 9.71
N ASP A 286 -8.63 15.00 10.98
CA ASP A 286 -8.16 15.84 12.09
C ASP A 286 -7.71 14.91 13.23
N TRP A 287 -6.50 14.36 13.12
CA TRP A 287 -6.00 13.35 14.05
C TRP A 287 -6.13 13.72 15.54
N PRO A 288 -5.81 14.95 15.99
CA PRO A 288 -6.02 15.36 17.37
C PRO A 288 -7.45 15.24 17.88
N ASN A 289 -8.44 15.47 17.02
CA ASN A 289 -9.86 15.43 17.40
C ASN A 289 -10.53 14.09 17.03
N ASP A 290 -9.99 13.38 16.05
CA ASP A 290 -10.50 12.10 15.60
C ASP A 290 -10.05 10.96 16.51
N ILE A 291 -8.81 10.98 17.01
CA ILE A 291 -8.30 9.99 17.98
C ILE A 291 -8.77 10.35 19.40
N ASP A 292 -9.11 9.34 20.20
CA ASP A 292 -9.51 9.54 21.60
C ASP A 292 -8.39 10.22 22.42
N CYS A 293 -8.80 11.04 23.38
CA CYS A 293 -7.88 11.86 24.16
C CYS A 293 -6.78 11.05 24.87
N SER A 294 -7.07 9.81 25.29
CA SER A 294 -6.11 8.99 26.03
C SER A 294 -5.02 8.43 25.10
N CYS A 295 -5.42 7.94 23.93
CA CYS A 295 -4.51 7.48 22.89
C CYS A 295 -3.68 8.64 22.34
N PHE A 296 -4.31 9.77 22.00
CA PHE A 296 -3.60 10.93 21.48
C PHE A 296 -2.58 11.49 22.48
N LYS A 297 -2.94 11.53 23.77
CA LYS A 297 -2.00 11.89 24.84
C LYS A 297 -0.82 10.93 24.89
N TYR A 298 -1.05 9.62 24.84
CA TYR A 298 0.03 8.63 24.80
C TYR A 298 0.96 8.86 23.62
N LEU A 299 0.41 9.05 22.41
CA LEU A 299 1.20 9.29 21.20
C LEU A 299 2.02 10.57 21.31
N THR A 300 1.48 11.62 21.95
CA THR A 300 2.19 12.87 22.20
C THR A 300 3.34 12.65 23.18
N ASP A 301 3.08 11.99 24.32
CA ASP A 301 4.07 11.71 25.35
C ASP A 301 5.22 10.80 24.84
N GLN A 302 4.97 10.01 23.78
CA GLN A 302 5.96 9.14 23.13
C GLN A 302 6.59 9.75 21.85
N ASP A 303 6.30 11.01 21.52
CA ASP A 303 6.78 11.67 20.29
C ASP A 303 6.43 10.89 18.99
N LEU A 304 5.22 10.32 18.96
CA LEU A 304 4.70 9.54 17.84
C LEU A 304 3.76 10.32 16.92
N VAL A 305 3.21 11.45 17.37
CA VAL A 305 2.25 12.26 16.59
C VAL A 305 2.85 12.74 15.26
N LYS A 306 4.16 12.94 15.18
CA LYS A 306 4.87 13.29 13.93
C LYS A 306 4.66 12.28 12.79
N TYR A 307 4.31 11.04 13.10
CA TYR A 307 4.01 10.04 12.07
C TYR A 307 2.59 10.18 11.52
N LEU A 308 1.67 10.92 12.15
CA LEU A 308 0.30 11.12 11.69
C LEU A 308 0.17 12.18 10.58
N ILE A 309 1.27 12.80 10.15
CA ILE A 309 1.25 13.77 9.06
C ILE A 309 1.00 13.04 7.75
N TRP A 310 -0.19 13.22 7.19
CA TRP A 310 -0.57 12.69 5.88
C TRP A 310 -0.57 13.87 4.91
#